data_AF-A0A8T5Y5G2-F1
#
_entry.id   AF-A0A8T5Y5G2-F1
#
_cell.length_a   1.000
_cell.length_b   1.000
_cell.length_c   1.000
_cell.angle_alpha   90.00
_cell.angle_beta   90.00
_cell.angle_gamma   90.00
#
_symmetry.space_group_name_H-M   'P 1'
#
loop_
_entity.id
_entity.type
_entity.pdbx_description
1 polymer ?
#
loop_
_entity_poly.entity_id
_entity_poly.type
_entity_poly.pdbx_seq_one_letter_code
_entity_poly.pdbx_strand_id
1 'polypeptide(L)'
;MENRIVSIAINNLLQGRKEWDMLVSRVDEKDMNTPGVCGQWSVKDILAHISWYEREMAEMFTNLTLEGSSLWELPQDERNEAIFKEYRFKSLDEVLQMYRSGFAQLLSTVEVVEPKALLDPNLIEGMPADWDPMLILASNTWGHYPQHYGHIEAFLETIR
;
A
#
# COMPACT_ATOMS: atom_id res chain seq x y z
N MET A 1 -1.43 15.06 -22.81
CA MET A 1 -1.06 15.39 -21.41
C MET A 1 -1.70 14.38 -20.46
N GLU A 2 -2.97 14.07 -20.65
CA GLU A 2 -3.74 13.03 -19.94
C GLU A 2 -3.09 11.63 -20.00
N ASN A 3 -2.76 11.08 -21.17
CA ASN A 3 -2.07 9.76 -21.21
C ASN A 3 -0.70 9.75 -20.51
N ARG A 4 -0.08 10.92 -20.27
CA ARG A 4 1.20 11.03 -19.57
C ARG A 4 1.04 10.86 -18.06
N ILE A 5 -0.09 11.26 -17.45
CA ILE A 5 -0.26 11.15 -15.99
C ILE A 5 -0.38 9.68 -15.57
N VAL A 6 -1.13 8.87 -16.32
CA VAL A 6 -1.23 7.42 -16.11
C VAL A 6 0.14 6.76 -16.22
N SER A 7 0.92 7.07 -17.27
CA SER A 7 2.29 6.55 -17.40
C SER A 7 3.20 6.96 -16.24
N ILE A 8 3.05 8.18 -15.70
CA ILE A 8 3.82 8.63 -14.53
C ILE A 8 3.43 7.80 -13.29
N ALA A 9 2.13 7.61 -13.04
CA ALA A 9 1.64 6.80 -11.93
C ALA A 9 2.13 5.35 -12.01
N ILE A 10 1.99 4.71 -13.17
CA ILE A 10 2.47 3.34 -13.42
C ILE A 10 3.99 3.24 -13.20
N ASN A 11 4.77 4.16 -13.75
CA ASN A 11 6.22 4.12 -13.58
C ASN A 11 6.63 4.26 -12.12
N ASN A 12 5.95 5.13 -11.35
CA ASN A 12 6.22 5.28 -9.92
C ASN A 12 5.79 4.05 -9.12
N LEU A 13 4.64 3.45 -9.41
CA LEU A 13 4.18 2.20 -8.80
C LEU A 13 5.19 1.08 -9.04
N LEU A 14 5.58 0.86 -10.29
CA LEU A 14 6.52 -0.20 -10.67
C LEU A 14 7.91 0.04 -10.05
N GLN A 15 8.41 1.27 -10.08
CA GLN A 15 9.72 1.58 -9.51
C GLN A 15 9.71 1.44 -7.99
N GLY A 16 8.73 2.04 -7.31
CA GLY A 16 8.61 1.95 -5.85
C GLY A 16 8.42 0.50 -5.39
N ARG A 17 7.58 -0.27 -6.09
CA ARG A 17 7.37 -1.68 -5.76
C ARG A 17 8.62 -2.52 -5.98
N LYS A 18 9.35 -2.27 -7.06
CA LYS A 18 10.64 -2.94 -7.31
C LYS A 18 11.63 -2.67 -6.17
N GLU A 19 11.76 -1.43 -5.71
CA GLU A 19 12.64 -1.07 -4.59
C GLU A 19 12.22 -1.74 -3.29
N TRP A 20 10.91 -1.73 -3.01
CA TRP A 20 10.34 -2.40 -1.85
C TRP A 20 10.56 -3.92 -1.89
N ASP A 21 10.26 -4.59 -3.01
CA ASP A 21 10.48 -6.03 -3.19
C ASP A 21 11.95 -6.41 -3.06
N MET A 22 12.88 -5.57 -3.56
CA MET A 22 14.32 -5.80 -3.39
C MET A 22 14.72 -5.80 -1.91
N LEU A 23 14.17 -4.89 -1.09
CA LEU A 23 14.44 -4.86 0.35
C LEU A 23 13.81 -6.06 1.05
N VAL A 24 12.52 -6.33 0.81
CA VAL A 24 11.77 -7.43 1.43
C VAL A 24 12.39 -8.79 1.11
N SER A 25 12.91 -8.98 -0.11
CA SER A 25 13.54 -10.24 -0.53
C SER A 25 14.83 -10.59 0.23
N ARG A 26 15.39 -9.66 1.02
CA ARG A 26 16.55 -9.91 1.89
C ARG A 26 16.17 -10.60 3.20
N VAL A 27 14.88 -10.66 3.55
CA VAL A 27 14.38 -11.33 4.75
C VAL A 27 14.06 -12.77 4.40
N ASP A 28 14.66 -13.74 5.09
CA ASP A 28 14.33 -15.15 4.91
C ASP A 28 12.90 -15.44 5.38
N GLU A 29 12.22 -16.39 4.75
CA GLU A 29 10.84 -16.77 5.09
C GLU A 29 10.66 -17.13 6.58
N LYS A 30 11.65 -17.80 7.17
CA LYS A 30 11.66 -18.18 8.60
C LYS A 30 11.61 -16.97 9.54
N ASP A 31 12.09 -15.81 9.08
CA ASP A 31 12.21 -14.58 9.87
C ASP A 31 11.06 -13.60 9.60
N MET A 32 10.24 -13.83 8.58
CA MET A 32 9.12 -12.94 8.21
C MET A 32 8.08 -12.75 9.33
N ASN A 33 7.94 -13.75 10.21
CA ASN A 33 7.02 -13.70 11.35
C ASN A 33 7.69 -13.25 12.66
N THR A 34 9.00 -12.99 12.64
CA THR A 34 9.71 -12.57 13.85
C THR A 34 9.27 -11.15 14.23
N PRO A 35 8.73 -10.93 15.44
CA PRO A 35 8.31 -9.61 15.88
C PRO A 35 9.53 -8.72 16.17
N GLY A 36 9.32 -7.40 16.18
CA GLY A 36 10.37 -6.44 16.54
C GLY A 36 10.87 -5.56 15.40
N VAL A 37 10.23 -5.61 14.23
CA VAL A 37 10.63 -4.80 13.05
C VAL A 37 10.21 -3.35 13.22
N CYS A 38 8.97 -3.13 13.66
CA CYS A 38 8.44 -1.81 14.00
C CYS A 38 7.55 -1.96 15.24
N GLY A 39 8.12 -1.71 16.43
CA GLY A 39 7.46 -2.06 17.69
C GLY A 39 7.19 -3.57 17.76
N GLN A 40 5.92 -3.96 17.92
CA GLN A 40 5.54 -5.39 17.96
C GLN A 40 5.39 -6.05 16.58
N TRP A 41 5.44 -5.28 15.49
CA TRP A 41 5.15 -5.79 14.15
C TRP A 41 6.31 -6.63 13.60
N SER A 42 5.96 -7.69 12.89
CA SER A 42 6.88 -8.46 12.04
C SER A 42 6.92 -7.90 10.61
N VAL A 43 7.78 -8.45 9.75
CA VAL A 43 7.81 -8.07 8.32
C VAL A 43 6.48 -8.46 7.66
N LYS A 44 5.92 -9.63 8.00
CA LYS A 44 4.57 -10.04 7.56
C LYS A 44 3.53 -8.98 7.89
N ASP A 45 3.56 -8.41 9.09
CA ASP A 45 2.55 -7.45 9.52
C ASP A 45 2.68 -6.12 8.76
N ILE A 46 3.91 -5.69 8.47
CA ILE A 46 4.16 -4.52 7.60
C ILE A 46 3.67 -4.78 6.17
N LEU A 47 3.90 -5.97 5.62
CA LEU A 47 3.39 -6.33 4.29
C LEU A 47 1.85 -6.32 4.27
N ALA A 48 1.21 -6.89 5.28
CA ALA A 48 -0.25 -6.87 5.39
C ALA A 48 -0.80 -5.44 5.48
N HIS A 49 -0.17 -4.60 6.32
CA HIS A 49 -0.50 -3.18 6.45
C HIS A 49 -0.42 -2.45 5.12
N ILE A 50 0.74 -2.50 4.44
CA ILE A 50 0.93 -1.85 3.14
C ILE A 50 -0.10 -2.33 2.11
N SER A 51 -0.31 -3.64 2.01
CA SER A 51 -1.22 -4.20 1.02
C SER A 51 -2.69 -3.91 1.26
N TRP A 52 -3.07 -3.63 2.51
CA TRP A 52 -4.39 -3.10 2.79
C TRP A 52 -4.58 -1.74 2.08
N TYR A 53 -3.64 -0.82 2.23
CA TYR A 53 -3.69 0.48 1.55
C TYR A 53 -3.67 0.36 0.02
N GLU A 54 -2.85 -0.54 -0.54
CA GLU A 54 -2.83 -0.79 -1.99
C GLU A 54 -4.20 -1.26 -2.51
N ARG A 55 -4.89 -2.13 -1.76
CA ARG A 55 -6.23 -2.61 -2.12
C ARG A 55 -7.28 -1.52 -2.02
N GLU A 56 -7.26 -0.71 -0.97
CA GLU A 56 -8.19 0.43 -0.83
C GLU A 56 -8.02 1.44 -1.97
N MET A 57 -6.78 1.71 -2.40
CA MET A 57 -6.53 2.55 -3.58
C MET A 57 -7.06 1.90 -4.87
N ALA A 58 -6.88 0.58 -5.03
CA ALA A 58 -7.43 -0.13 -6.18
C ALA A 58 -8.97 -0.05 -6.20
N GLU A 59 -9.62 -0.23 -5.06
CA GLU A 59 -11.09 -0.14 -4.92
C GLU A 59 -11.60 1.28 -5.21
N MET A 60 -10.96 2.31 -4.62
CA MET A 60 -11.31 3.72 -4.84
C MET A 60 -11.24 4.10 -6.32
N PHE A 61 -10.16 3.77 -7.03
CA PHE A 61 -10.02 4.11 -8.46
C PHE A 61 -10.82 3.21 -9.40
N THR A 62 -11.18 2.00 -8.97
CA THR A 62 -12.10 1.13 -9.74
C THR A 62 -13.52 1.67 -9.72
N ASN A 63 -13.96 2.14 -8.56
CA ASN A 63 -15.33 2.59 -8.35
C ASN A 63 -15.51 4.11 -8.52
N LEU A 64 -14.40 4.87 -8.59
CA LEU A 64 -14.38 6.33 -8.59
C LEU A 64 -15.19 6.92 -7.45
N THR A 65 -15.02 6.36 -6.26
CA THR A 65 -15.66 6.82 -5.02
C THR A 65 -14.70 6.71 -3.86
N LEU A 66 -14.77 7.65 -2.93
CA LEU A 66 -14.08 7.61 -1.64
C LEU A 66 -14.79 6.66 -0.64
N GLU A 67 -15.92 6.07 -1.02
CA GLU A 67 -16.53 4.98 -0.28
C GLU A 67 -15.59 3.76 -0.31
N GLY A 68 -14.92 3.51 0.82
CA GLY A 68 -14.01 2.38 1.04
C GLY A 68 -14.29 1.73 2.38
N SER A 69 -13.28 1.07 2.94
CA SER A 69 -13.38 0.48 4.27
C SER A 69 -13.73 1.53 5.34
N SER A 70 -14.61 1.17 6.28
CA SER A 70 -14.93 2.03 7.44
C SER A 70 -13.72 2.32 8.33
N LEU A 71 -12.61 1.60 8.15
CA LEU A 71 -11.35 1.90 8.82
C LEU A 71 -10.77 3.28 8.43
N TRP A 72 -11.18 3.85 7.29
CA TRP A 72 -10.82 5.23 6.93
C TRP A 72 -11.40 6.29 7.87
N GLU A 73 -12.46 5.96 8.61
CA GLU A 73 -13.10 6.85 9.59
C GLU A 73 -12.32 6.93 10.91
N LEU A 74 -11.37 6.01 11.12
CA LEU A 74 -10.56 5.95 12.33
C LEU A 74 -9.35 6.89 12.24
N PRO A 75 -8.89 7.45 13.38
CA PRO A 75 -7.57 8.05 13.46
C PRO A 75 -6.50 7.09 12.96
N GLN A 76 -5.44 7.63 12.34
CA GLN A 76 -4.42 6.81 11.68
C GLN A 76 -3.84 5.70 12.56
N ASP A 77 -3.53 5.99 13.82
CA ASP A 77 -2.95 5.00 14.73
C ASP A 77 -3.96 3.89 15.10
N GLU A 78 -5.24 4.25 15.27
CA GLU A 78 -6.32 3.29 15.52
C GLU A 78 -6.60 2.42 14.29
N ARG A 79 -6.57 3.02 13.10
CA ARG A 79 -6.67 2.31 11.82
C ARG A 79 -5.53 1.30 11.67
N ASN A 80 -4.29 1.73 11.91
CA ASN A 80 -3.12 0.86 11.80
C ASN A 80 -3.19 -0.31 12.79
N GLU A 81 -3.65 -0.07 14.02
CA GLU A 81 -3.86 -1.12 15.01
C GLU A 81 -5.00 -2.07 14.62
N ALA A 82 -6.09 -1.57 14.01
CA ALA A 82 -7.18 -2.40 13.52
C ALA A 82 -6.73 -3.32 12.38
N ILE A 83 -6.00 -2.78 11.40
CA ILE A 83 -5.40 -3.57 10.30
C ILE A 83 -4.46 -4.62 10.87
N PHE A 84 -3.57 -4.24 11.80
CA PHE A 84 -2.68 -5.19 12.45
C PHE A 84 -3.45 -6.35 13.11
N LYS A 85 -4.52 -6.06 13.87
CA LYS A 85 -5.34 -7.09 14.52
C LYS A 85 -6.01 -8.02 13.52
N GLU A 86 -6.50 -7.51 12.39
CA GLU A 86 -7.14 -8.29 11.34
C GLU A 86 -6.18 -9.34 10.74
N TYR A 87 -4.93 -8.94 10.49
CA TYR A 87 -3.95 -9.79 9.81
C TYR A 87 -2.99 -10.54 10.75
N ARG A 88 -3.01 -10.25 12.05
CA ARG A 88 -2.08 -10.84 13.05
C ARG A 88 -2.04 -12.36 12.98
N PHE A 89 -3.20 -13.00 12.88
CA PHE A 89 -3.35 -14.46 12.89
C PHE A 89 -3.40 -15.09 11.50
N LYS A 90 -3.27 -14.29 10.43
CA LYS A 90 -3.13 -14.78 9.07
C LYS A 90 -1.77 -15.42 8.85
N SER A 91 -1.76 -16.53 8.12
CA SER A 91 -0.53 -17.20 7.74
C SER A 91 0.32 -16.29 6.85
N LEU A 92 1.62 -16.59 6.80
CA LEU A 92 2.53 -15.88 5.90
C LEU A 92 2.08 -16.03 4.44
N ASP A 93 1.65 -17.22 4.04
CA ASP A 93 1.17 -17.49 2.68
C ASP A 93 -0.06 -16.65 2.31
N GLU A 94 -1.04 -16.52 3.20
CA GLU A 94 -2.22 -15.66 2.99
C GLU A 94 -1.80 -14.20 2.79
N VAL A 95 -0.89 -13.69 3.63
CA VAL A 95 -0.42 -12.31 3.52
C VAL A 95 0.41 -12.11 2.25
N LEU A 96 1.29 -13.03 1.89
CA LEU A 96 2.07 -12.95 0.65
C LEU A 96 1.21 -13.08 -0.60
N GLN A 97 0.14 -13.88 -0.55
CA GLN A 97 -0.85 -13.95 -1.64
C GLN A 97 -1.55 -12.60 -1.79
N MET A 98 -2.09 -12.04 -0.70
CA MET A 98 -2.70 -10.71 -0.69
C MET A 98 -1.73 -9.64 -1.21
N TYR A 99 -0.47 -9.69 -0.77
CA TYR A 99 0.58 -8.75 -1.14
C TYR A 99 0.84 -8.72 -2.65
N ARG A 100 0.88 -9.90 -3.28
CA ARG A 100 1.04 -10.00 -4.74
C ARG A 100 -0.22 -9.61 -5.50
N SER A 101 -1.38 -10.12 -5.08
CA SER A 101 -2.64 -9.88 -5.80
C SER A 101 -3.12 -8.44 -5.67
N GLY A 102 -2.96 -7.82 -4.50
CA GLY A 102 -3.36 -6.44 -4.24
C GLY A 102 -2.63 -5.45 -5.13
N PHE A 103 -1.31 -5.59 -5.27
CA PHE A 103 -0.53 -4.74 -6.17
C PHE A 103 -0.83 -4.99 -7.65
N ALA A 104 -1.00 -6.25 -8.06
CA ALA A 104 -1.39 -6.57 -9.43
C ALA A 104 -2.75 -5.95 -9.79
N GLN A 105 -3.71 -5.97 -8.86
CA GLN A 105 -5.01 -5.33 -9.01
C GLN A 105 -4.85 -3.80 -9.10
N LEU A 106 -4.13 -3.18 -8.16
CA LEU A 106 -3.87 -1.74 -8.16
C LEU A 106 -3.24 -1.28 -9.48
N LEU A 107 -2.21 -1.97 -9.96
CA LEU A 107 -1.54 -1.65 -11.21
C LEU A 107 -2.52 -1.73 -12.39
N SER A 108 -3.30 -2.82 -12.47
CA SER A 108 -4.29 -3.01 -13.54
C SER A 108 -5.38 -1.92 -13.51
N THR A 109 -5.82 -1.51 -12.31
CA THR A 109 -6.79 -0.41 -12.14
C THR A 109 -6.22 0.91 -12.65
N VAL A 110 -4.99 1.26 -12.26
CA VAL A 110 -4.35 2.52 -12.68
C VAL A 110 -4.03 2.51 -14.18
N GLU A 111 -3.78 1.35 -14.79
CA GLU A 111 -3.57 1.22 -16.24
C GLU A 111 -4.79 1.61 -17.07
N VAL A 112 -6.00 1.38 -16.55
CA VAL A 112 -7.25 1.58 -17.31
C VAL A 112 -8.11 2.73 -16.79
N VAL A 113 -7.72 3.38 -15.69
CA VAL A 113 -8.45 4.51 -15.11
C VAL A 113 -8.53 5.68 -16.10
N GLU A 114 -9.65 6.41 -16.10
CA GLU A 114 -9.74 7.66 -16.84
C GLU A 114 -8.63 8.61 -16.34
N PRO A 115 -7.71 9.10 -17.19
CA PRO A 115 -6.57 9.88 -16.71
C PRO A 115 -6.93 11.14 -15.92
N LYS A 116 -8.11 11.71 -16.16
CA LYS A 116 -8.59 12.88 -15.42
C LYS A 116 -8.93 12.55 -13.96
N ALA A 117 -9.31 11.32 -13.63
CA ALA A 117 -9.57 10.91 -12.25
C ALA A 117 -8.31 10.97 -11.37
N LEU A 118 -7.10 10.92 -11.97
CA LEU A 118 -5.84 11.14 -11.26
C LEU A 118 -5.52 12.63 -11.02
N LEU A 119 -6.31 13.55 -11.58
CA LEU A 119 -6.03 14.99 -11.56
C LEU A 119 -7.17 15.83 -10.96
N ASP A 120 -8.40 15.36 -11.08
CA ASP A 120 -9.60 16.09 -10.68
C ASP A 120 -10.35 15.32 -9.57
N PRO A 121 -10.30 15.81 -8.32
CA PRO A 121 -11.01 15.16 -7.21
C PRO A 121 -12.53 15.11 -7.42
N ASN A 122 -13.11 16.00 -8.23
CA ASN A 122 -14.56 16.01 -8.48
C ASN A 122 -15.02 14.81 -9.32
N LEU A 123 -14.11 14.06 -9.93
CA LEU A 123 -14.40 12.82 -10.63
C LEU A 123 -14.43 11.60 -9.70
N ILE A 124 -14.08 11.76 -8.43
CA ILE A 124 -14.16 10.73 -7.40
C ILE A 124 -15.27 11.14 -6.42
N GLU A 125 -16.36 10.38 -6.42
CA GLU A 125 -17.51 10.64 -5.55
C GLU A 125 -17.09 10.72 -4.07
N GLY A 126 -17.51 11.77 -3.38
CA GLY A 126 -17.18 11.99 -1.96
C GLY A 126 -15.78 12.53 -1.68
N MET A 127 -14.90 12.69 -2.69
CA MET A 127 -13.57 13.28 -2.48
C MET A 127 -13.64 14.81 -2.32
N PRO A 128 -13.00 15.40 -1.29
CA PRO A 128 -12.93 16.85 -1.13
C PRO A 128 -12.24 17.54 -2.32
N ALA A 129 -12.77 18.69 -2.75
CA ALA A 129 -12.31 19.40 -3.93
C ALA A 129 -10.87 19.97 -3.82
N ASP A 130 -10.34 20.09 -2.61
CA ASP A 130 -8.98 20.55 -2.33
C ASP A 130 -7.96 19.40 -2.22
N TRP A 131 -8.38 18.15 -2.39
CA TRP A 131 -7.49 16.99 -2.42
C TRP A 131 -6.89 16.78 -3.81
N ASP A 132 -5.72 16.14 -3.84
CA ASP A 132 -5.04 15.72 -5.06
C ASP A 132 -5.08 14.20 -5.17
N PRO A 133 -5.86 13.62 -6.11
CA PRO A 133 -5.99 12.17 -6.28
C PRO A 133 -4.64 11.47 -6.50
N MET A 134 -3.71 12.10 -7.22
CA MET A 134 -2.38 11.55 -7.47
C MET A 134 -1.53 11.53 -6.20
N LEU A 135 -1.65 12.57 -5.36
CA LEU A 135 -0.99 12.60 -4.06
C LEU A 135 -1.57 11.55 -3.10
N ILE A 136 -2.90 11.37 -3.10
CA ILE A 136 -3.57 10.32 -2.32
C ILE A 136 -3.07 8.94 -2.76
N LEU A 137 -3.06 8.65 -4.07
CA LEU A 137 -2.49 7.42 -4.61
C LEU A 137 -1.04 7.22 -4.17
N ALA A 138 -0.21 8.26 -4.32
CA ALA A 138 1.22 8.22 -3.96
C ALA A 138 1.42 7.90 -2.47
N SER A 139 0.72 8.62 -1.59
CA SER A 139 0.88 8.53 -0.13
C SER A 139 0.49 7.15 0.43
N ASN A 140 -0.40 6.44 -0.25
CA ASN A 140 -0.87 5.11 0.14
C ASN A 140 -0.17 3.95 -0.59
N THR A 141 0.78 4.25 -1.50
CA THR A 141 1.46 3.24 -2.32
C THR A 141 2.99 3.48 -2.33
N TRP A 142 3.58 3.97 -3.43
CA TRP A 142 5.03 4.12 -3.55
C TRP A 142 5.63 5.13 -2.58
N GLY A 143 4.86 6.11 -2.11
CA GLY A 143 5.26 7.04 -1.06
C GLY A 143 5.17 6.45 0.36
N HIS A 144 4.50 5.31 0.53
CA HIS A 144 4.34 4.64 1.82
C HIS A 144 5.53 3.71 2.12
N TYR A 145 6.05 2.99 1.12
CA TYR A 145 7.14 2.03 1.34
C TYR A 145 8.37 2.61 2.07
N PRO A 146 8.88 3.82 1.73
CA PRO A 146 10.04 4.40 2.39
C PRO A 146 9.89 4.58 3.92
N GLN A 147 8.66 4.70 4.42
CA GLN A 147 8.38 4.82 5.86
C GLN A 147 8.77 3.55 6.64
N HIS A 148 8.92 2.42 5.96
CA HIS A 148 9.30 1.13 6.55
C HIS A 148 10.70 0.65 6.16
N TYR A 149 11.44 1.39 5.32
CA TYR A 149 12.78 0.96 4.89
C TYR A 149 13.73 0.81 6.07
N GLY A 150 13.88 1.87 6.89
CA GLY A 150 14.77 1.85 8.05
C GLY A 150 14.39 0.78 9.09
N HIS A 151 13.09 0.48 9.22
CA HIS A 151 12.59 -0.57 10.12
C HIS A 151 13.07 -1.96 9.67
N ILE A 152 12.90 -2.31 8.39
CA ILE A 152 13.35 -3.61 7.86
C ILE A 152 14.87 -3.69 7.80
N GLU A 153 15.56 -2.60 7.45
CA GLU A 153 17.02 -2.57 7.44
C GLU A 153 17.62 -2.82 8.82
N ALA A 154 17.10 -2.13 9.85
CA ALA A 154 17.54 -2.37 11.23
C ALA A 154 17.24 -3.81 11.66
N PHE A 155 16.07 -4.35 11.34
CA PHE A 155 15.73 -5.74 11.65
C PHE A 155 16.68 -6.75 10.99
N LEU A 156 17.05 -6.54 9.73
CA LEU A 156 18.03 -7.36 9.01
C LEU A 156 19.41 -7.37 9.69
N GLU A 157 19.78 -6.35 10.47
CA GLU A 157 21.02 -6.35 11.25
C GLU A 157 20.91 -7.20 12.52
N THR A 158 19.70 -7.40 13.05
CA THR A 158 19.46 -8.18 14.27
C THR A 158 19.41 -9.69 14.06
N ILE A 159 19.11 -10.13 12.83
CA ILE A 159 18.95 -11.56 12.46
C ILE A 159 20.15 -12.14 11.70
N ARG A 160 21.21 -11.34 11.51
CA ARG A 160 22.46 -11.77 10.88
C ARG A 160 23.33 -12.64 11.79
#